data_AF-A0A2V8S138-F1
#
_entry.id   AF-A0A2V8S138-F1
#
_cell.length_a   1.000
_cell.length_b   1.000
_cell.length_c   1.000
_cell.angle_alpha   90.00
_cell.angle_beta   90.00
_cell.angle_gamma   90.00
#
_symmetry.space_group_name_H-M   'P 1'
#
loop_
_entity.id
_entity.type
_entity.pdbx_description
1 polymer ?
#
loop_
_entity_poly.entity_id
_entity_poly.type
_entity_poly.pdbx_seq_one_letter_code
_entity_poly.pdbx_strand_id
1 'polypeptide(L)'
;MAEPRVLGVSIGHTQIATSGVGYVRLHGRNAANWFQKSSKPWERYNYLYAEEELSEWVGRIRSVAEQTADVFVIANNHYRGKGPLAALMLLALLRGEKVATPPDLMAAYPQIAPLAIVQGPDQGRLF
;
A
#
# COMPACT_ATOMS: atom_id res chain seq x y z
N MET A 1 4.07 -12.41 -5.93
CA MET A 1 5.55 -12.30 -5.84
C MET A 1 5.99 -12.59 -4.39
N ALA A 2 7.22 -13.06 -4.14
CA ALA A 2 7.66 -13.50 -2.81
C ALA A 2 7.93 -12.33 -1.84
N GLU A 3 7.58 -12.49 -0.56
CA GLU A 3 7.79 -11.50 0.50
C GLU A 3 9.28 -11.36 0.86
N PRO A 4 9.76 -10.16 1.22
CA PRO A 4 11.07 -10.00 1.84
C PRO A 4 11.08 -10.71 3.20
N ARG A 5 11.73 -11.87 3.28
CA ARG A 5 11.92 -12.61 4.53
C ARG A 5 13.37 -12.58 4.94
N VAL A 6 13.65 -12.27 6.21
CA VAL A 6 14.95 -12.62 6.80
C VAL A 6 14.95 -14.14 6.96
N LEU A 7 15.82 -14.82 6.21
CA LEU A 7 16.23 -16.22 6.35
C LEU A 7 15.42 -17.01 7.41
N GLY A 8 14.29 -17.59 7.02
CA GLY A 8 13.56 -18.60 7.80
C GLY A 8 12.81 -18.17 9.08
N VAL A 9 12.89 -16.91 9.54
CA VAL A 9 12.31 -16.49 10.84
C VAL A 9 11.32 -15.32 10.80
N SER A 10 11.09 -14.69 9.65
CA SER A 10 10.07 -13.62 9.57
C SER A 10 8.66 -14.21 9.55
N ILE A 11 7.82 -13.79 10.52
CA ILE A 11 6.38 -14.01 10.47
C ILE A 11 5.83 -13.23 9.26
N GLY A 12 5.04 -13.88 8.42
CA GLY A 12 4.38 -13.23 7.28
C GLY A 12 3.31 -12.23 7.74
N HIS A 13 2.65 -11.56 6.80
CA HIS A 13 1.53 -10.68 7.14
C HIS A 13 0.42 -11.46 7.86
N THR A 14 0.08 -11.04 9.08
CA THR A 14 -0.97 -11.68 9.89
C THR A 14 -2.26 -10.84 9.86
N GLN A 15 -3.34 -11.42 10.39
CA GLN A 15 -4.64 -10.78 10.58
C GLN A 15 -5.12 -10.90 12.04
N ILE A 16 -4.17 -11.08 12.96
CA ILE A 16 -4.42 -11.30 14.38
C ILE A 16 -4.49 -9.94 15.07
N ALA A 17 -5.60 -9.68 15.75
CA ALA A 17 -5.69 -8.54 16.66
C ALA A 17 -5.22 -8.93 18.06
N THR A 18 -4.45 -8.06 18.71
CA THR A 18 -3.98 -8.24 20.09
C THR A 18 -4.51 -7.16 21.04
N SER A 19 -5.29 -6.22 20.52
CA SER A 19 -5.89 -5.11 21.26
C SER A 19 -7.17 -4.64 20.56
N GLY A 20 -7.88 -3.68 21.14
CA GLY A 20 -9.02 -3.03 20.49
C GLY A 20 -8.67 -2.17 19.28
N VAL A 21 -7.39 -1.93 18.98
CA VAL A 21 -6.93 -1.20 17.81
C VAL A 21 -6.19 -2.13 16.85
N GLY A 22 -6.62 -2.13 15.59
CA GLY A 22 -5.97 -2.81 14.48
C GLY A 22 -4.97 -1.89 13.78
N TYR A 23 -3.81 -2.44 13.40
CA TYR A 23 -2.77 -1.68 12.71
C TYR A 23 -2.18 -2.50 11.56
N VAL A 24 -2.30 -1.97 10.34
CA VAL A 24 -1.80 -2.59 9.11
C VAL A 24 -0.83 -1.64 8.44
N ARG A 25 0.39 -2.09 8.15
CA ARG A 25 1.42 -1.26 7.51
C ARG A 25 2.04 -1.96 6.31
N LEU A 26 1.91 -1.34 5.15
CA LEU A 26 2.36 -1.89 3.87
C LEU A 26 3.68 -1.24 3.49
N HIS A 27 4.77 -1.99 3.50
CA HIS A 27 6.10 -1.45 3.16
C HIS A 27 6.54 -1.68 1.71
N GLY A 28 5.78 -2.46 0.94
CA GLY A 28 6.20 -3.02 -0.34
C GLY A 28 6.71 -4.44 -0.23
N ARG A 29 6.84 -5.13 -1.37
CA ARG A 29 7.36 -6.50 -1.47
C ARG A 29 8.64 -6.57 -2.31
N ASN A 30 9.49 -5.53 -2.28
CA ASN A 30 10.75 -5.52 -3.02
C ASN A 30 11.83 -6.42 -2.38
N ALA A 31 11.61 -7.74 -2.43
CA ALA A 31 12.46 -8.74 -1.81
C ALA A 31 13.90 -8.71 -2.35
N ALA A 32 14.08 -8.40 -3.64
CA ALA A 32 15.39 -8.30 -4.26
C ALA A 32 16.28 -7.26 -3.56
N ASN A 33 15.77 -6.06 -3.27
CA ASN A 33 16.57 -4.98 -2.70
C ASN A 33 16.47 -4.88 -1.16
N TRP A 34 15.58 -5.65 -0.54
CA TRP A 34 15.29 -5.53 0.89
C TRP A 34 16.48 -5.83 1.81
N PHE A 35 17.35 -6.78 1.45
CA PHE A 35 18.53 -7.14 2.25
C PHE A 35 19.87 -6.80 1.58
N GLN A 36 19.83 -6.21 0.39
CA GLN A 36 21.05 -5.79 -0.28
C GLN A 36 21.71 -4.63 0.48
N LYS A 37 22.93 -4.88 0.98
CA LYS A 37 23.74 -3.86 1.68
C LYS A 37 24.23 -2.75 0.74
N SER A 38 24.34 -3.05 -0.56
CA SER A 38 24.77 -2.11 -1.61
C SER A 38 23.63 -1.26 -2.18
N SER A 39 22.38 -1.56 -1.86
CA SER A 39 21.23 -0.81 -2.36
C SER A 39 21.02 0.49 -1.56
N LYS A 40 20.59 1.54 -2.26
CA LYS A 40 20.16 2.79 -1.63
C LYS A 40 18.99 2.52 -0.68
N PRO A 41 18.92 3.15 0.52
CA PRO A 41 17.92 2.81 1.54
C PRO A 41 16.45 2.84 1.07
N TRP A 42 16.12 3.76 0.16
CA TRP A 42 14.76 3.91 -0.37
C TRP A 42 14.34 2.82 -1.35
N GLU A 43 15.26 2.03 -1.90
CA GLU A 43 14.94 0.96 -2.86
C GLU A 43 14.05 -0.12 -2.24
N ARG A 44 14.13 -0.32 -0.92
CA ARG A 44 13.28 -1.27 -0.20
C ARG A 44 11.80 -0.88 -0.23
N TYR A 45 11.53 0.43 -0.28
CA TYR A 45 10.19 1.02 -0.36
C TYR A 45 9.76 1.34 -1.80
N ASN A 46 10.63 1.13 -2.79
CA ASN A 46 10.35 1.30 -4.21
C ASN A 46 9.51 0.12 -4.73
N TYR A 47 8.24 0.08 -4.31
CA TYR A 47 7.30 -0.96 -4.67
C TYR A 47 5.96 -0.37 -5.09
N LEU A 48 5.49 -0.77 -6.26
CA LEU A 48 4.17 -0.43 -6.76
C LEU A 48 3.29 -1.66 -6.61
N TYR A 49 2.29 -1.58 -5.72
CA TYR A 49 1.33 -2.66 -5.54
C TYR A 49 0.41 -2.77 -6.75
N ALA A 50 0.13 -4.01 -7.18
CA ALA A 50 -0.94 -4.28 -8.13
C ALA A 50 -2.31 -4.34 -7.42
N GLU A 51 -3.39 -4.17 -8.17
CA GLU A 51 -4.76 -4.21 -7.63
C GLU A 51 -5.07 -5.55 -6.96
N GLU A 52 -4.61 -6.66 -7.56
CA GLU A 52 -4.81 -8.02 -7.05
C GLU A 52 -4.13 -8.20 -5.69
N GLU A 53 -2.92 -7.64 -5.53
CA GLU A 53 -2.20 -7.69 -4.26
C GLU A 53 -2.90 -6.87 -3.17
N LEU A 54 -3.43 -5.70 -3.53
CA LEU A 54 -4.21 -4.87 -2.60
C LEU A 54 -5.55 -5.51 -2.26
N SER A 55 -6.14 -6.28 -3.17
CA SER A 55 -7.38 -7.03 -2.91
C SER A 55 -7.17 -8.11 -1.83
N GLU A 56 -6.02 -8.79 -1.81
CA GLU A 56 -5.66 -9.67 -0.70
C GLU A 56 -5.55 -8.91 0.63
N TRP A 57 -5.02 -7.68 0.59
CA TRP A 57 -4.91 -6.83 1.77
C TRP A 57 -6.26 -6.36 2.27
N VAL A 58 -7.20 -6.04 1.39
CA VAL A 58 -8.58 -5.69 1.74
C VAL A 58 -9.23 -6.80 2.56
N GLY A 59 -9.06 -8.07 2.16
CA GLY A 59 -9.53 -9.22 2.93
C GLY A 59 -8.97 -9.23 4.36
N ARG A 60 -7.65 -9.09 4.51
CA ARG A 60 -6.97 -9.06 5.82
C ARG A 60 -7.41 -7.86 6.68
N ILE A 61 -7.54 -6.68 6.08
CA ILE A 61 -7.98 -5.45 6.76
C ILE A 61 -9.39 -5.65 7.32
N ARG A 62 -10.31 -6.24 6.54
CA ARG A 62 -11.66 -6.57 7.00
C ARG A 62 -11.64 -7.55 8.17
N SER A 63 -10.84 -8.62 8.10
CA SER A 63 -10.70 -9.57 9.20
C SER A 63 -10.14 -8.93 10.48
N VAL A 64 -9.23 -7.96 10.37
CA VAL A 64 -8.75 -7.18 11.52
C VAL A 64 -9.86 -6.26 12.06
N ALA A 65 -10.64 -5.63 11.18
CA ALA A 65 -11.76 -4.76 11.57
C ALA A 65 -12.87 -5.52 12.30
N GLU A 66 -13.09 -6.81 12.01
CA GLU A 66 -14.03 -7.66 12.76
C GLU A 66 -13.61 -7.89 14.22
N GLN A 67 -12.33 -7.73 14.54
CA GLN A 67 -11.75 -8.01 15.86
C GLN A 67 -11.40 -6.75 16.66
N THR A 68 -11.58 -5.56 16.08
CA THR A 68 -11.08 -4.29 16.63
C THR A 68 -12.11 -3.18 16.50
N ALA A 69 -12.05 -2.17 17.36
CA ALA A 69 -12.92 -1.00 17.28
C ALA A 69 -12.50 -0.09 16.13
N ASP A 70 -11.20 0.12 15.94
CA ASP A 70 -10.62 0.98 14.92
C ASP A 70 -9.48 0.27 14.20
N VAL A 71 -9.34 0.50 12.89
CA VAL A 71 -8.21 -0.01 12.08
C VAL A 71 -7.49 1.13 11.38
N PHE A 72 -6.17 1.21 11.62
CA PHE A 72 -5.29 2.14 10.93
C PHE A 72 -4.51 1.40 9.84
N VAL A 73 -4.63 1.86 8.60
CA VAL A 73 -3.93 1.29 7.44
C VAL A 73 -2.93 2.30 6.90
N ILE A 74 -1.64 1.96 6.95
CA ILE A 74 -0.53 2.86 6.62
C ILE A 74 0.26 2.33 5.41
N ALA A 75 0.18 3.03 4.28
CA ALA A 75 1.02 2.76 3.12
C ALA A 75 2.40 3.43 3.27
N ASN A 76 3.45 2.64 3.47
CA ASN A 76 4.82 3.06 3.73
C ASN A 76 5.79 2.76 2.57
N ASN A 77 5.29 2.36 1.41
CA ASN A 77 6.05 2.25 0.14
C ASN A 77 6.20 3.62 -0.52
N HIS A 78 6.69 4.62 0.23
CA HIS A 78 6.54 6.05 -0.07
C HIS A 78 7.36 6.56 -1.27
N TYR A 79 8.24 5.74 -1.86
CA TYR A 79 9.11 6.18 -2.94
C TYR A 79 8.29 6.62 -4.16
N ARG A 80 8.54 7.85 -4.63
CA ARG A 80 7.87 8.46 -5.79
C ARG A 80 6.34 8.37 -5.72
N GLY A 81 5.73 8.74 -4.59
CA GLY A 81 4.26 8.85 -4.51
C GLY A 81 3.50 7.51 -4.51
N LYS A 82 4.20 6.38 -4.55
CA LYS A 82 3.59 5.04 -4.53
C LYS A 82 2.87 4.71 -3.21
N GLY A 83 3.25 5.34 -2.11
CA GLY A 83 2.56 5.23 -0.81
C GLY A 83 1.16 5.82 -0.87
N PRO A 84 1.02 7.14 -1.15
CA PRO A 84 -0.28 7.76 -1.38
C PRO A 84 -1.14 7.04 -2.44
N LEU A 85 -0.53 6.59 -3.55
CA LEU A 85 -1.23 5.80 -4.57
C LEU A 85 -1.83 4.51 -3.98
N ALA A 86 -1.04 3.73 -3.25
CA ALA A 86 -1.50 2.48 -2.63
C ALA A 86 -2.60 2.74 -1.60
N ALA A 87 -2.52 3.83 -0.83
CA ALA A 87 -3.56 4.23 0.11
C ALA A 87 -4.89 4.58 -0.60
N LEU A 88 -4.84 5.32 -1.70
CA LEU A 88 -6.03 5.66 -2.49
C LEU A 88 -6.66 4.42 -3.14
N MET A 89 -5.83 3.53 -3.72
CA MET A 89 -6.32 2.26 -4.27
C MET A 89 -6.99 1.40 -3.18
N LEU A 90 -6.38 1.27 -2.01
CA LEU A 90 -6.98 0.56 -0.87
C LEU A 90 -8.32 1.19 -0.46
N LEU A 91 -8.39 2.52 -0.41
CA LEU A 91 -9.63 3.22 -0.08
C LEU A 91 -10.74 2.93 -1.11
N ALA A 92 -10.42 2.95 -2.40
CA ALA A 92 -11.35 2.62 -3.47
C ALA A 92 -11.87 1.19 -3.35
N LEU A 93 -10.98 0.22 -3.14
CA LEU A 93 -11.33 -1.18 -2.99
C LEU A 93 -12.13 -1.46 -1.71
N LEU A 94 -11.82 -0.78 -0.61
CA LEU A 94 -12.55 -0.92 0.65
C LEU A 94 -13.98 -0.38 0.54
N ARG A 95 -14.15 0.77 -0.13
CA ARG A 95 -15.46 1.41 -0.32
C ARG A 95 -16.27 0.82 -1.47
N GLY A 96 -15.62 0.16 -2.43
CA GLY A 96 -16.25 -0.32 -3.66
C GLY A 96 -16.62 0.80 -4.63
N GLU A 97 -15.95 1.96 -4.54
CA GLU A 97 -16.21 3.13 -5.38
C GLU A 97 -14.89 3.80 -5.78
N LYS A 98 -14.93 4.61 -6.84
CA LYS A 98 -13.77 5.38 -7.26
C LYS A 98 -13.46 6.51 -6.28
N VAL A 99 -12.19 6.79 -6.05
CA VAL A 99 -11.75 7.85 -5.13
C VAL A 99 -11.12 9.03 -5.86
N ALA A 100 -11.31 10.23 -5.29
CA ALA A 100 -10.64 11.43 -5.75
C ALA A 100 -9.12 11.25 -5.71
N THR A 101 -8.47 11.43 -6.87
CA THR A 101 -7.04 11.24 -7.05
C THR A 101 -6.42 12.46 -7.73
N PRO A 102 -5.30 12.99 -7.21
CA PRO A 102 -4.64 14.15 -7.80
C PRO A 102 -4.22 13.93 -9.27
N PRO A 103 -4.33 14.95 -10.14
CA PRO A 103 -3.96 14.84 -11.56
C PRO A 103 -2.53 14.36 -11.80
N ASP A 104 -1.55 14.83 -11.02
CA ASP A 104 -0.14 14.46 -11.21
C ASP A 104 0.12 12.99 -10.89
N LEU A 105 -0.62 12.45 -9.91
CA LEU A 105 -0.56 11.04 -9.57
C LEU A 105 -1.22 10.18 -10.64
N MET A 106 -2.32 10.65 -11.23
CA MET A 106 -2.97 10.01 -12.37
C MET A 106 -2.10 10.04 -13.64
N ALA A 107 -1.40 11.14 -13.89
CA ALA A 107 -0.47 11.26 -15.01
C ALA A 107 0.74 10.32 -14.84
N ALA A 108 1.26 10.17 -13.62
CA ALA A 108 2.36 9.28 -13.31
C ALA A 108 1.96 7.79 -13.32
N TYR A 109 0.70 7.47 -12.99
CA TYR A 109 0.18 6.12 -12.83
C TYR A 109 -1.19 5.92 -13.51
N PRO A 110 -1.27 6.00 -14.85
CA PRO A 110 -2.55 5.95 -15.56
C PRO A 110 -3.29 4.60 -15.39
N GLN A 111 -2.58 3.54 -15.02
CA GLN A 111 -3.16 2.21 -14.82
C GLN A 111 -4.22 2.13 -13.72
N ILE A 112 -4.31 3.12 -12.82
CA ILE A 112 -5.31 3.14 -11.73
C ILE A 112 -6.64 3.82 -12.12
N ALA A 113 -6.83 4.21 -13.38
CA ALA A 113 -8.05 4.84 -13.88
C ALA A 113 -9.37 4.10 -13.53
N PRO A 114 -9.42 2.75 -13.44
CA PRO A 114 -10.61 2.04 -12.98
C PRO A 114 -11.03 2.38 -11.54
N LEU A 115 -10.08 2.76 -10.68
CA LEU A 115 -10.28 3.01 -9.25
C LEU A 115 -10.34 4.51 -8.89
N ALA A 116 -10.17 5.41 -9.85
CA ALA A 116 -9.91 6.82 -9.59
C ALA A 116 -10.86 7.79 -10.31
N ILE A 117 -11.15 8.89 -9.64
CA ILE A 117 -11.74 10.11 -10.19
C ILE A 117 -10.64 11.17 -10.19
N VAL A 118 -10.29 11.71 -11.35
CA VAL A 118 -9.30 12.78 -11.44
C VAL A 118 -9.88 14.03 -10.78
N GLN A 119 -9.37 14.40 -9.61
CA GLN A 119 -9.87 15.52 -8.83
C GLN A 119 -8.82 16.03 -7.85
N GLY A 120 -8.75 17.35 -7.70
CA GLY A 120 -7.85 18.02 -6.76
C GLY A 120 -7.14 19.21 -7.42
N PRO A 121 -6.45 20.04 -6.62
CA PRO A 121 -5.60 21.08 -7.17
C PRO A 121 -4.44 20.45 -7.95
N ASP A 122 -3.91 21.19 -8.92
CA ASP A 122 -2.59 20.93 -9.48
C ASP A 122 -1.55 21.00 -8.35
N GLN A 123 -0.76 19.93 -8.18
CA GLN A 123 0.26 19.85 -7.13
C GLN A 123 1.67 20.11 -7.68
N GLY A 124 1.79 20.44 -8.98
CA GLY A 124 3.03 20.76 -9.67
C GLY A 124 3.69 19.52 -10.26
N ARG A 125 4.90 19.19 -9.79
CA ARG A 125 5.62 17.99 -10.25
C ARG A 125 5.75 17.00 -9.12
N LEU A 126 5.24 15.80 -9.35
CA LEU A 126 5.29 14.71 -8.38
C LEU A 126 6.74 14.28 -8.09
N PHE A 127 7.66 14.47 -9.05
CA PHE A 127 9.11 14.19 -8.96
C PHE A 127 9.91 15.07 -9.93
#